data_AF-A0A0C9WMD3-F1
#
_entry.id   AF-A0A0C9WMD3-F1
#
_cell.length_a   1.000
_cell.length_b   1.000
_cell.length_c   1.000
_cell.angle_alpha   90.00
_cell.angle_beta   90.00
_cell.angle_gamma   90.00
#
_symmetry.space_group_name_H-M   'P 1'
#
loop_
_entity.id
_entity.type
_entity.pdbx_description
1 polymer ?
#
loop_
_entity_poly.entity_id
_entity_poly.type
_entity_poly.pdbx_seq_one_letter_code
_entity_poly.pdbx_strand_id
1 'polypeptide(L)'
;FTQVKPLAKIVPTTSVPTFVSPMPGSRRQFKRKEDVGLSDLPRDLQHDFDIVFSPQLREYLGYSETPWDPPTKTAIVDLWKQAFPTVPLQDDGFLYHVVTKLIDDRVSSWRNKFAKGAIDYLSKVLFPQLPENTKEHRAVWCTWAISGSDRQQPYYYLAYEDAEEGSGNPATKGIFQSAIISAVLGLHFSSISQITPTLCSTNKPIGALVLTIQAVSPSRDSLSDCLT
;
A
#
# COMPACT_ATOMS: atom_id res chain seq x y z
N PHE A 1 -4.26 -42.26 -61.25
CA PHE A 1 -4.72 -41.10 -60.48
C PHE A 1 -6.01 -41.45 -59.77
N THR A 2 -5.95 -41.58 -58.44
CA THR A 2 -7.03 -42.14 -57.61
C THR A 2 -8.01 -41.03 -57.24
N GLN A 3 -9.28 -41.17 -57.66
CA GLN A 3 -10.36 -40.24 -57.32
C GLN A 3 -10.80 -40.44 -55.87
N VAL A 4 -10.62 -39.43 -55.02
CA VAL A 4 -11.14 -39.42 -53.65
C VAL A 4 -12.56 -38.86 -53.66
N LYS A 5 -13.55 -39.66 -53.24
CA LYS A 5 -14.95 -39.22 -53.05
C LYS A 5 -15.07 -38.44 -51.73
N PRO A 6 -15.59 -37.20 -51.74
CA PRO A 6 -15.98 -36.53 -50.50
C PRO A 6 -17.23 -37.17 -49.89
N LEU A 7 -17.18 -37.44 -48.59
CA LEU A 7 -18.10 -38.26 -47.81
C LEU A 7 -19.28 -37.49 -47.16
N ALA A 8 -19.56 -36.24 -47.57
CA ALA A 8 -20.73 -35.52 -47.07
C ALA A 8 -21.20 -34.42 -48.03
N LYS A 9 -22.52 -34.35 -48.26
CA LYS A 9 -23.20 -33.28 -48.98
C LYS A 9 -23.69 -32.27 -47.95
N ILE A 10 -23.12 -31.06 -47.97
CA ILE A 10 -23.59 -29.96 -47.12
C ILE A 10 -24.95 -29.51 -47.66
N VAL A 11 -25.99 -29.64 -46.85
CA VAL A 11 -27.34 -29.15 -47.17
C VAL A 11 -27.58 -27.89 -46.32
N PRO A 12 -28.02 -26.77 -46.93
CA PRO A 12 -28.36 -25.57 -46.18
C PRO A 12 -29.51 -25.85 -45.22
N THR A 13 -29.31 -25.59 -43.93
CA THR A 13 -30.36 -25.69 -42.92
C THR A 13 -31.33 -24.52 -43.09
N THR A 14 -32.53 -24.80 -43.59
CA THR A 14 -33.66 -23.88 -43.50
C THR A 14 -34.31 -24.00 -42.12
N SER A 15 -34.64 -22.83 -41.53
CA SER A 15 -35.48 -22.63 -40.34
C SER A 15 -34.97 -23.15 -38.98
N VAL A 16 -34.24 -22.29 -38.27
CA VAL A 16 -34.40 -22.20 -36.80
C VAL A 16 -35.40 -21.08 -36.55
N PRO A 17 -36.55 -21.31 -35.90
CA PRO A 17 -37.45 -20.24 -35.52
C PRO A 17 -36.72 -19.37 -34.50
N THR A 18 -36.42 -18.13 -34.90
CA THR A 18 -35.93 -17.04 -34.04
C THR A 18 -34.75 -17.41 -33.13
N PHE A 19 -33.54 -16.96 -33.52
CA PHE A 19 -32.47 -16.78 -32.56
C PHE A 19 -32.99 -15.88 -31.43
N VAL A 20 -33.28 -16.47 -30.28
CA VAL A 20 -33.58 -15.73 -29.06
C VAL A 20 -32.24 -15.13 -28.64
N SER A 21 -31.99 -13.89 -29.08
CA SER A 21 -30.92 -13.09 -28.49
C SER A 21 -31.11 -13.16 -26.98
N PRO A 22 -30.07 -13.50 -26.19
CA PRO A 22 -30.18 -13.40 -24.75
C PRO A 22 -30.61 -11.96 -24.46
N MET A 23 -31.83 -11.79 -23.91
CA MET A 23 -32.26 -10.50 -23.38
C MET A 23 -31.10 -9.97 -22.54
N PRO A 24 -30.84 -8.66 -22.53
CA PRO A 24 -29.95 -8.05 -21.56
C PRO A 24 -30.64 -8.13 -20.19
N GLY A 25 -30.78 -9.34 -19.65
CA GLY A 25 -30.82 -9.55 -18.23
C GLY A 25 -29.57 -8.89 -17.70
N SER A 26 -29.74 -8.04 -16.70
CA SER A 26 -28.73 -7.27 -15.99
C SER A 26 -27.63 -8.19 -15.45
N ARG A 27 -26.79 -8.73 -16.34
CA ARG A 27 -25.44 -9.15 -16.01
C ARG A 27 -24.78 -7.84 -15.67
N ARG A 28 -24.61 -7.56 -14.38
CA ARG A 28 -23.59 -6.64 -13.90
C ARG A 28 -22.30 -7.13 -14.54
N GLN A 29 -21.96 -6.60 -15.72
CA GLN A 29 -20.67 -6.83 -16.33
C GLN A 29 -19.70 -6.28 -15.30
N PHE A 30 -18.90 -7.17 -14.72
CA PHE A 30 -17.79 -6.73 -13.88
C PHE A 30 -16.98 -5.78 -14.74
N LYS A 31 -16.98 -4.51 -14.33
CA LYS A 31 -16.14 -3.49 -14.94
C LYS A 31 -14.70 -3.99 -14.95
N ARG A 32 -13.90 -3.53 -15.92
CA ARG A 32 -12.47 -3.80 -15.84
C ARG A 32 -11.95 -3.22 -14.54
N LYS A 33 -10.94 -3.88 -13.96
CA LYS A 33 -10.38 -3.50 -12.65
C LYS A 33 -10.04 -2.00 -12.63
N GLU A 34 -9.53 -1.46 -13.73
CA GLU A 34 -9.19 -0.05 -13.92
C GLU A 34 -10.36 0.94 -13.83
N ASP A 35 -11.60 0.50 -14.11
CA ASP A 35 -12.79 1.36 -14.21
C ASP A 35 -13.62 1.39 -12.92
N VAL A 36 -13.21 0.63 -11.90
CA VAL A 36 -13.87 0.59 -10.59
C VAL A 36 -13.40 1.76 -9.75
N GLY A 37 -14.34 2.62 -9.35
CA GLY A 37 -14.07 3.80 -8.52
C GLY A 37 -14.97 3.88 -7.30
N LEU A 38 -14.74 4.90 -6.47
CA LEU A 38 -15.54 5.14 -5.27
C LEU A 38 -17.04 5.31 -5.61
N SER A 39 -17.35 5.87 -6.78
CA SER A 39 -18.71 6.04 -7.29
C SER A 39 -19.46 4.72 -7.52
N ASP A 40 -18.77 3.58 -7.56
CA ASP A 40 -19.37 2.25 -7.70
C ASP A 40 -19.85 1.67 -6.35
N LEU A 41 -19.49 2.29 -5.23
CA LEU A 41 -20.14 2.01 -3.95
C LEU A 41 -21.53 2.67 -3.87
N PRO A 42 -22.48 2.07 -3.14
CA PRO A 42 -23.69 2.77 -2.70
C PRO A 42 -23.35 4.14 -2.10
N ARG A 43 -24.12 5.17 -2.47
CA ARG A 43 -23.78 6.59 -2.15
C ARG A 43 -23.62 6.85 -0.67
N ASP A 44 -24.43 6.18 0.14
CA ASP A 44 -24.42 6.19 1.59
C ASP A 44 -23.11 5.66 2.19
N LEU A 45 -22.37 4.81 1.46
CA LEU A 45 -21.12 4.22 1.93
C LEU A 45 -19.87 4.98 1.46
N GLN A 46 -19.99 5.83 0.44
CA GLN A 46 -18.84 6.47 -0.20
C GLN A 46 -18.06 7.37 0.76
N HIS A 47 -18.77 8.16 1.57
CA HIS A 47 -18.15 9.07 2.53
C HIS A 47 -17.40 8.27 3.61
N ASP A 48 -18.12 7.36 4.26
CA ASP A 48 -17.63 6.54 5.36
C ASP A 48 -16.52 5.57 4.94
N PHE A 49 -16.45 5.21 3.65
CA PHE A 49 -15.36 4.41 3.12
C PHE A 49 -14.00 5.13 3.28
N ASP A 50 -13.97 6.44 3.03
CA ASP A 50 -12.73 7.22 3.12
C ASP A 50 -12.45 7.74 4.53
N ILE A 51 -13.48 8.02 5.34
CA ILE A 51 -13.31 8.61 6.68
C ILE A 51 -13.32 7.59 7.84
N VAL A 52 -13.90 6.39 7.65
CA VAL A 52 -13.96 5.34 8.69
C VAL A 52 -13.16 4.12 8.25
N PHE A 53 -13.54 3.50 7.14
CA PHE A 53 -12.96 2.23 6.71
C PHE A 53 -11.49 2.36 6.29
N SER A 54 -11.15 3.38 5.50
CA SER A 54 -9.78 3.58 5.00
C SER A 54 -8.76 3.84 6.12
N PRO A 55 -9.02 4.67 7.14
CA PRO A 55 -8.17 4.77 8.33
C PRO A 55 -7.97 3.43 9.04
N GLN A 56 -9.05 2.68 9.31
CA GLN A 56 -8.96 1.36 9.99
C GLN A 56 -8.14 0.35 9.18
N LEU A 57 -8.29 0.35 7.85
CA LEU A 57 -7.47 -0.47 6.96
C LEU A 57 -5.97 -0.13 7.06
N ARG A 58 -5.64 1.16 7.10
CA ARG A 58 -4.24 1.62 7.23
C ARG A 58 -3.68 1.28 8.60
N GLU A 59 -4.48 1.38 9.66
CA GLU A 59 -4.08 0.93 10.99
C GLU A 59 -3.82 -0.57 10.99
N TYR A 60 -4.75 -1.38 10.49
CA TYR A 60 -4.57 -2.84 10.37
C TYR A 60 -3.24 -3.20 9.70
N LEU A 61 -2.92 -2.58 8.56
CA LEU A 61 -1.66 -2.83 7.85
C LEU A 61 -0.44 -2.20 8.53
N GLY A 62 -0.59 -1.03 9.14
CA GLY A 62 0.48 -0.34 9.84
C GLY A 62 0.94 -1.09 11.08
N TYR A 63 0.09 -1.93 11.66
CA TYR A 63 0.38 -2.71 12.86
C TYR A 63 0.57 -4.20 12.58
N SER A 64 0.53 -4.64 11.31
CA SER A 64 0.84 -6.02 10.93
C SER A 64 2.35 -6.26 10.82
N GLU A 65 2.75 -7.52 10.93
CA GLU A 65 4.15 -7.94 10.69
C GLU A 65 4.48 -8.02 9.19
N THR A 66 3.46 -8.17 8.33
CA THR A 66 3.60 -8.29 6.88
C THR A 66 2.90 -7.14 6.13
N PRO A 67 3.42 -5.91 6.20
CA PRO A 67 2.76 -4.72 5.64
C PRO A 67 2.67 -4.72 4.11
N TRP A 68 3.37 -5.63 3.44
CA TRP A 68 3.37 -5.82 1.98
C TRP A 68 2.29 -6.80 1.50
N ASP A 69 1.83 -7.68 2.37
CA ASP A 69 0.81 -8.66 2.03
C ASP A 69 -0.54 -7.96 1.82
N PRO A 70 -1.37 -8.44 0.88
CA PRO A 70 -2.75 -7.99 0.80
C PRO A 70 -3.53 -8.44 2.05
N PRO A 71 -4.50 -7.65 2.54
CA PRO A 71 -5.41 -8.10 3.59
C PRO A 71 -6.11 -9.41 3.20
N THR A 72 -6.23 -10.33 4.16
CA THR A 72 -6.95 -11.58 3.93
C THR A 72 -8.45 -11.31 3.74
N LYS A 73 -9.17 -12.21 3.06
CA LYS A 73 -10.64 -12.10 2.92
C LYS A 73 -11.34 -11.93 4.26
N THR A 74 -10.90 -12.67 5.29
CA THR A 74 -11.44 -12.57 6.65
C THR A 74 -11.22 -11.18 7.23
N ALA A 75 -9.98 -10.65 7.16
CA ALA A 75 -9.67 -9.31 7.64
C ALA A 75 -10.48 -8.22 6.92
N ILE A 76 -10.67 -8.33 5.60
CA ILE A 76 -11.50 -7.41 4.82
C ILE A 76 -12.93 -7.39 5.34
N VAL A 77 -13.52 -8.56 5.57
CA VAL A 77 -14.90 -8.65 6.06
C VAL A 77 -15.00 -8.13 7.49
N ASP A 78 -14.05 -8.43 8.36
CA ASP A 78 -14.07 -8.00 9.75
C ASP A 78 -13.96 -6.48 9.86
N LEU A 79 -13.02 -5.87 9.13
CA LEU A 79 -12.90 -4.41 9.03
C LEU A 79 -14.16 -3.79 8.43
N TRP A 80 -14.73 -4.42 7.41
CA TRP A 80 -15.96 -3.93 6.78
C TRP A 80 -17.12 -3.92 7.76
N LYS A 81 -17.29 -5.00 8.53
CA LYS A 81 -18.34 -5.11 9.53
C LYS A 81 -18.19 -4.08 10.66
N GLN A 82 -16.96 -3.70 10.99
CA GLN A 82 -16.71 -2.64 11.98
C GLN A 82 -17.13 -1.26 11.46
N ALA A 83 -16.86 -0.96 10.18
CA ALA A 83 -17.25 0.31 9.56
C ALA A 83 -18.74 0.34 9.17
N PHE A 84 -19.29 -0.79 8.72
CA PHE A 84 -20.61 -0.92 8.10
C PHE A 84 -21.37 -2.14 8.63
N PRO A 85 -21.80 -2.14 9.91
CA PRO A 85 -22.38 -3.32 10.55
C PRO A 85 -23.69 -3.80 9.93
N THR A 86 -24.39 -2.93 9.20
CA THR A 86 -25.69 -3.20 8.57
C THR A 86 -25.58 -3.65 7.12
N VAL A 87 -24.39 -3.59 6.50
CA VAL A 87 -24.20 -3.89 5.08
C VAL A 87 -23.39 -5.18 4.92
N PRO A 88 -24.01 -6.33 4.58
CA PRO A 88 -23.31 -7.60 4.46
C PRO A 88 -22.42 -7.60 3.22
N LEU A 89 -21.11 -7.73 3.42
CA LEU A 89 -20.14 -7.78 2.31
C LEU A 89 -20.02 -9.17 1.69
N GLN A 90 -20.16 -10.24 2.48
CA GLN A 90 -19.92 -11.62 2.02
C GLN A 90 -20.97 -12.12 1.02
N ASP A 91 -22.20 -11.61 1.12
CA ASP A 91 -23.34 -12.09 0.34
C ASP A 91 -23.49 -11.36 -1.01
N ASP A 92 -22.85 -10.19 -1.16
CA ASP A 92 -22.83 -9.42 -2.41
C ASP A 92 -21.46 -9.51 -3.09
N GLY A 93 -21.34 -10.45 -4.05
CA GLY A 93 -20.11 -10.66 -4.81
C GLY A 93 -19.69 -9.46 -5.66
N PHE A 94 -20.61 -8.59 -6.07
CA PHE A 94 -20.27 -7.36 -6.79
C PHE A 94 -19.69 -6.32 -5.83
N LEU A 95 -20.35 -6.09 -4.69
CA LEU A 95 -19.87 -5.16 -3.68
C LEU A 95 -18.49 -5.60 -3.16
N TYR A 96 -18.31 -6.90 -2.88
CA TYR A 96 -17.02 -7.45 -2.48
C TYR A 96 -15.91 -7.16 -3.51
N HIS A 97 -16.21 -7.31 -4.80
CA HIS A 97 -15.26 -7.00 -5.87
C HIS A 97 -14.89 -5.51 -5.90
N VAL A 98 -15.89 -4.62 -5.80
CA VAL A 98 -15.67 -3.16 -5.74
C VAL A 98 -14.80 -2.79 -4.55
N VAL A 99 -15.15 -3.28 -3.35
CA VAL A 99 -14.43 -3.01 -2.11
C VAL A 99 -12.99 -3.52 -2.18
N THR A 100 -12.77 -4.74 -2.66
CA THR A 100 -11.41 -5.31 -2.80
C THR A 100 -10.54 -4.47 -3.72
N LYS A 101 -11.09 -3.96 -4.83
CA LYS A 101 -10.35 -3.06 -5.71
C LYS A 101 -10.04 -1.72 -5.04
N LEU A 102 -11.02 -1.12 -4.36
CA LEU A 102 -10.77 0.13 -3.63
C LEU A 102 -9.72 -0.04 -2.53
N ILE A 103 -9.70 -1.20 -1.86
CA ILE A 103 -8.64 -1.58 -0.91
C ILE A 103 -7.28 -1.58 -1.61
N ASP A 104 -7.13 -2.29 -2.73
CA ASP A 104 -5.87 -2.31 -3.49
C ASP A 104 -5.34 -0.90 -3.78
N ASP A 105 -6.23 0.01 -4.21
CA ASP A 105 -5.89 1.39 -4.55
C ASP A 105 -5.49 2.21 -3.31
N ARG A 106 -6.24 2.08 -2.21
CA ARG A 106 -5.95 2.78 -0.95
C ARG A 106 -4.65 2.27 -0.31
N VAL A 107 -4.39 0.97 -0.35
CA VAL A 107 -3.16 0.35 0.14
C VAL A 107 -1.96 0.80 -0.69
N SER A 108 -2.07 0.75 -2.02
CA SER A 108 -1.01 1.21 -2.91
C SER A 108 -0.69 2.69 -2.70
N SER A 109 -1.73 3.53 -2.63
CA SER A 109 -1.58 4.96 -2.33
C SER A 109 -0.92 5.20 -0.97
N TRP A 110 -1.33 4.46 0.06
CA TRP A 110 -0.74 4.56 1.40
C TRP A 110 0.73 4.14 1.43
N ARG A 111 1.10 3.00 0.84
CA ARG A 111 2.51 2.55 0.75
C ARG A 111 3.38 3.56 0.00
N ASN A 112 2.89 4.12 -1.09
CA ASN A 112 3.61 5.13 -1.88
C ASN A 112 3.84 6.44 -1.10
N LYS A 113 3.01 6.76 -0.09
CA LYS A 113 3.22 7.96 0.75
C LYS A 113 4.50 7.88 1.56
N PHE A 114 4.97 6.69 1.95
CA PHE A 114 6.24 6.57 2.69
C PHE A 114 7.43 6.96 1.82
N ALA A 115 7.54 6.37 0.62
CA ALA A 115 8.59 6.70 -0.34
C ALA A 115 8.54 8.18 -0.74
N LYS A 116 7.35 8.70 -1.08
CA LYS A 116 7.16 10.12 -1.38
C LYS A 116 7.54 11.01 -0.21
N GLY A 117 7.16 10.62 1.01
CA GLY A 117 7.48 11.33 2.24
C GLY A 117 8.98 11.44 2.49
N ALA A 118 9.72 10.36 2.25
CA ALA A 118 11.17 10.35 2.38
C ALA A 118 11.82 11.31 1.36
N ILE A 119 11.41 11.23 0.09
CA ILE A 119 11.88 12.14 -0.97
C ILE A 119 11.53 13.60 -0.66
N ASP A 120 10.30 13.87 -0.21
CA ASP A 120 9.84 15.20 0.16
C ASP A 120 10.67 15.75 1.33
N TYR A 121 10.97 14.93 2.34
CA TYR A 121 11.82 15.33 3.46
C TYR A 121 13.24 15.66 3.00
N LEU A 122 13.86 14.79 2.18
CA LEU A 122 15.20 15.03 1.65
C LEU A 122 15.25 16.33 0.85
N SER A 123 14.32 16.50 -0.10
CA SER A 123 14.31 17.64 -1.02
C SER A 123 13.94 18.98 -0.37
N LYS A 124 13.00 18.98 0.59
CA LYS A 124 12.45 20.22 1.16
C LYS A 124 13.05 20.60 2.50
N VAL A 125 13.56 19.63 3.26
CA VAL A 125 14.09 19.87 4.61
C VAL A 125 15.59 19.72 4.64
N LEU A 126 16.13 18.58 4.19
CA LEU A 126 17.54 18.27 4.34
C LEU A 126 18.44 19.00 3.32
N PHE A 127 18.19 18.81 2.04
CA PHE A 127 19.05 19.33 0.96
C PHE A 127 19.22 20.85 0.99
N PRO A 128 18.21 21.67 1.31
CA PRO A 128 18.40 23.11 1.49
C PRO A 128 19.37 23.49 2.60
N GLN A 129 19.67 22.59 3.54
CA GLN A 129 20.63 22.79 4.63
C GLN A 129 22.05 22.33 4.27
N LEU A 130 22.23 21.64 3.14
CA LEU A 130 23.56 21.22 2.70
C LEU A 130 24.36 22.41 2.17
N PRO A 131 25.67 22.48 2.45
CA PRO A 131 26.53 23.47 1.82
C PRO A 131 26.47 23.27 0.30
N GLU A 132 26.29 24.38 -0.43
CA GLU A 132 26.27 24.46 -1.89
C GLU A 132 25.12 23.69 -2.60
N ASN A 133 24.35 22.84 -1.91
CA ASN A 133 23.18 22.06 -2.38
C ASN A 133 23.25 21.63 -3.85
N THR A 134 24.43 21.20 -4.30
CA THR A 134 24.62 20.74 -5.68
C THR A 134 24.17 19.29 -5.80
N LYS A 135 24.05 18.80 -7.04
CA LYS A 135 23.74 17.38 -7.29
C LYS A 135 24.80 16.47 -6.69
N GLU A 136 26.06 16.88 -6.79
CA GLU A 136 27.24 16.14 -6.31
C GLU A 136 27.24 16.05 -4.78
N HIS A 137 26.98 17.16 -4.08
CA HIS A 137 26.89 17.16 -2.62
C HIS A 137 25.72 16.32 -2.10
N ARG A 138 24.57 16.36 -2.78
CA ARG A 138 23.43 15.49 -2.47
C ARG A 138 23.77 14.01 -2.67
N ALA A 139 24.47 13.67 -3.75
CA ALA A 139 24.92 12.30 -4.01
C ALA A 139 25.88 11.81 -2.92
N VAL A 140 26.87 12.62 -2.55
CA VAL A 140 27.81 12.30 -1.46
C VAL A 140 27.07 12.07 -0.15
N TRP A 141 26.11 12.93 0.19
CA TRP A 141 25.30 12.74 1.39
C TRP A 141 24.51 11.44 1.34
N CYS A 142 23.84 11.13 0.22
CA CYS A 142 23.08 9.90 0.06
C CYS A 142 23.99 8.66 0.18
N THR A 143 25.17 8.69 -0.43
CA THR A 143 26.16 7.60 -0.31
C THR A 143 26.62 7.40 1.13
N TRP A 144 26.87 8.49 1.87
CA TRP A 144 27.19 8.42 3.30
C TRP A 144 26.02 7.86 4.11
N ALA A 145 24.80 8.33 3.84
CA ALA A 145 23.61 7.93 4.59
C ALA A 145 23.36 6.42 4.49
N ILE A 146 23.65 5.79 3.35
CA ILE A 146 23.51 4.33 3.15
C ILE A 146 24.79 3.54 3.44
N SER A 147 25.87 4.20 3.86
CA SER A 147 27.12 3.54 4.20
C SER A 147 27.00 2.78 5.53
N GLY A 148 27.80 1.72 5.69
CA GLY A 148 27.75 0.83 6.85
C GLY A 148 27.06 -0.51 6.55
N SER A 149 27.11 -1.41 7.53
CA SER A 149 26.41 -2.71 7.45
C SER A 149 24.94 -2.57 7.85
N ASP A 150 24.14 -3.62 7.58
CA ASP A 150 22.73 -3.65 7.97
C ASP A 150 22.58 -3.31 9.47
N ARG A 151 21.62 -2.45 9.80
CA ARG A 151 21.39 -1.89 11.16
C ARG A 151 22.46 -0.95 11.72
N GLN A 152 23.52 -0.64 10.96
CA GLN A 152 24.56 0.33 11.35
C GLN A 152 24.52 1.63 10.52
N GLN A 153 23.62 1.72 9.54
CA GLN A 153 23.49 2.92 8.72
C GLN A 153 23.00 4.11 9.58
N PRO A 154 23.47 5.34 9.32
CA PRO A 154 23.15 6.54 10.11
C PRO A 154 21.67 6.84 10.39
N TYR A 155 20.74 6.29 9.61
CA TYR A 155 19.29 6.45 9.80
C TYR A 155 18.60 5.28 10.51
N TYR A 156 19.32 4.18 10.79
CA TYR A 156 18.73 3.04 11.48
C TYR A 156 18.44 3.32 12.96
N TYR A 157 17.49 2.53 13.46
CA TYR A 157 16.85 2.53 14.77
C TYR A 157 17.79 2.32 15.97
N LEU A 158 19.04 1.88 15.77
CA LEU A 158 19.95 1.49 16.85
C LEU A 158 21.39 1.87 16.50
N ALA A 159 21.83 3.05 16.94
CA ALA A 159 23.25 3.27 17.15
C ALA A 159 23.64 2.54 18.44
N TYR A 160 24.40 1.45 18.32
CA TYR A 160 25.07 0.86 19.47
C TYR A 160 26.32 1.70 19.71
N GLU A 161 26.31 2.51 20.78
CA GLU A 161 27.55 3.05 21.31
C GLU A 161 28.22 1.92 22.10
N ASP A 162 29.49 1.66 21.81
CA ASP A 162 30.31 0.80 22.65
C ASP A 162 30.25 1.36 24.07
N ALA A 163 29.80 0.53 25.01
CA ALA A 163 29.88 0.87 26.42
C ALA A 163 31.34 1.17 26.76
N GLU A 164 31.62 2.31 27.40
CA GLU A 164 32.95 2.53 28.00
C GLU A 164 33.29 1.32 28.88
N GLU A 165 34.53 0.82 28.74
CA GLU A 165 35.06 -0.36 29.43
C GLU A 165 34.66 -0.31 30.92
N GLY A 166 33.67 -1.11 31.31
CA GLY A 166 33.17 -1.21 32.68
C GLY A 166 31.67 -0.97 32.89
N SER A 167 30.94 -0.45 31.90
CA SER A 167 29.46 -0.37 31.99
C SER A 167 28.82 -1.57 31.27
N GLY A 168 28.22 -2.48 32.04
CA GLY A 168 27.84 -3.82 31.60
C GLY A 168 26.70 -3.95 30.58
N ASN A 169 26.33 -2.91 29.84
CA ASN A 169 25.43 -3.00 28.68
C ASN A 169 25.71 -1.83 27.71
N PRO A 170 25.75 -2.05 26.39
CA PRO A 170 25.85 -0.97 25.40
C PRO A 170 24.72 0.04 25.62
N ALA A 171 25.04 1.33 25.54
CA ALA A 171 24.05 2.38 25.70
C ALA A 171 23.11 2.37 24.47
N THR A 172 21.99 1.67 24.56
CA THR A 172 20.94 1.70 23.54
C THR A 172 20.23 3.06 23.59
N LYS A 173 20.64 4.01 22.74
CA LYS A 173 19.96 5.31 22.63
C LYS A 173 18.81 5.25 21.63
N GLY A 174 17.57 5.15 22.15
CA GLY A 174 16.34 5.77 21.60
C GLY A 174 15.78 5.34 20.23
N ILE A 175 14.45 5.18 20.21
CA ILE A 175 13.58 4.57 19.16
C ILE A 175 13.40 5.45 17.89
N PHE A 176 13.80 6.75 17.91
CA PHE A 176 13.44 7.74 16.87
C PHE A 176 14.47 8.87 16.67
N GLN A 177 15.77 8.55 16.56
CA GLN A 177 16.77 9.61 16.44
C GLN A 177 16.86 10.27 15.06
N SER A 178 16.47 9.57 13.99
CA SER A 178 16.54 10.12 12.64
C SER A 178 15.28 10.93 12.32
N ALA A 179 15.43 12.25 12.19
CA ALA A 179 14.31 13.17 11.91
C ALA A 179 13.53 12.81 10.64
N ILE A 180 14.17 12.19 9.64
CA ILE A 180 13.50 11.66 8.45
C ILE A 180 12.58 10.47 8.78
N ILE A 181 13.01 9.54 9.65
CA ILE A 181 12.18 8.40 10.07
C ILE A 181 10.94 8.91 10.81
N SER A 182 11.12 9.86 11.74
CA SER A 182 10.00 10.46 12.49
C SER A 182 9.03 11.21 11.57
N ALA A 183 9.54 11.98 10.61
CA ALA A 183 8.71 12.72 9.66
C ALA A 183 7.90 11.78 8.75
N VAL A 184 8.54 10.73 8.24
CA VAL A 184 7.90 9.75 7.34
C VAL A 184 6.90 8.87 8.11
N LEU A 185 7.24 8.38 9.30
CA LEU A 185 6.30 7.63 10.14
C LEU A 185 5.11 8.51 10.56
N GLY A 186 5.33 9.80 10.78
CA GLY A 186 4.28 10.78 11.05
C GLY A 186 3.17 10.80 9.99
N LEU A 187 3.48 10.46 8.73
CA LEU A 187 2.48 10.33 7.66
C LEU A 187 1.49 9.19 7.92
N HIS A 188 1.95 8.08 8.50
CA HIS A 188 1.07 6.99 8.91
C HIS A 188 0.12 7.46 10.03
N PHE A 189 0.65 8.04 11.10
CA PHE A 189 -0.16 8.53 12.21
C PHE A 189 -1.17 9.59 11.78
N SER A 190 -0.78 10.53 10.90
CA SER A 190 -1.72 11.48 10.31
C SER A 190 -2.83 10.77 9.53
N SER A 191 -2.50 9.70 8.80
CA SER A 191 -3.46 8.97 7.97
C SER A 191 -4.49 8.13 8.74
N ILE A 192 -4.27 7.91 10.04
CA ILE A 192 -5.16 7.20 10.96
C ILE A 192 -5.71 8.11 12.07
N SER A 193 -5.44 9.41 12.02
CA SER A 193 -5.85 10.38 13.06
C SER A 193 -7.36 10.51 13.27
N GLN A 194 -8.17 10.01 12.33
CA GLN A 194 -9.63 9.98 12.44
C GLN A 194 -10.15 8.82 13.31
N ILE A 195 -9.30 7.84 13.63
CA ILE A 195 -9.66 6.73 14.52
C ILE A 195 -9.72 7.27 15.95
N THR A 196 -10.82 6.98 16.64
CA THR A 196 -10.96 7.38 18.03
C THR A 196 -9.90 6.67 18.90
N PRO A 197 -9.29 7.35 19.88
CA PRO A 197 -8.23 6.76 20.70
C PRO A 197 -8.61 5.45 21.40
N THR A 198 -9.89 5.26 21.73
CA THR A 198 -10.44 4.04 22.34
C THR A 198 -10.50 2.84 21.40
N LEU A 199 -10.50 3.08 20.09
CA LEU A 199 -10.50 2.04 19.05
C LEU A 199 -9.09 1.81 18.47
N CYS A 200 -8.17 2.71 18.75
CA CYS A 200 -6.80 2.65 18.26
C CYS A 200 -6.04 1.48 18.92
N SER A 201 -5.24 0.78 18.13
CA SER A 201 -4.39 -0.30 18.58
C SER A 201 -3.35 0.20 19.59
N THR A 202 -3.21 -0.51 20.71
CA THR A 202 -2.15 -0.25 21.70
C THR A 202 -0.82 -0.89 21.34
N ASN A 203 -0.78 -1.68 20.26
CA ASN A 203 0.44 -2.36 19.81
C ASN A 203 1.43 -1.36 19.21
N LYS A 204 2.61 -1.83 18.81
CA LYS A 204 3.54 -1.00 18.05
C LYS A 204 3.16 -1.05 16.55
N PRO A 205 3.23 0.06 15.81
CA PRO A 205 2.96 0.07 14.37
C PRO A 205 4.15 -0.51 13.59
N ILE A 206 4.41 -1.81 13.78
CA ILE A 206 5.57 -2.52 13.24
C ILE A 206 5.58 -2.42 11.71
N GLY A 207 4.45 -2.66 11.06
CA GLY A 207 4.33 -2.59 9.61
C GLY A 207 4.65 -1.19 9.05
N ALA A 208 4.12 -0.14 9.67
CA ALA A 208 4.41 1.24 9.26
C ALA A 208 5.88 1.60 9.51
N LEU A 209 6.48 1.10 10.59
CA LEU A 209 7.90 1.29 10.88
C LEU A 209 8.78 0.59 9.83
N VAL A 210 8.45 -0.66 9.46
CA VAL A 210 9.14 -1.40 8.39
C VAL A 210 9.08 -0.63 7.08
N LEU A 211 7.89 -0.17 6.67
CA LEU A 211 7.72 0.64 5.45
C LEU A 211 8.49 1.96 5.51
N THR A 212 8.54 2.60 6.67
CA THR A 212 9.31 3.84 6.88
C THR A 212 10.80 3.59 6.70
N ILE A 213 11.33 2.55 7.34
CA ILE A 213 12.73 2.17 7.22
C ILE A 213 13.06 1.82 5.77
N GLN A 214 12.22 1.07 5.08
CA GLN A 214 12.42 0.72 3.67
C GLN A 214 12.29 1.92 2.72
N ALA A 215 11.46 2.91 3.05
CA ALA A 215 11.35 4.13 2.26
C ALA A 215 12.57 5.03 2.38
N VAL A 216 13.21 5.05 3.55
CA VAL A 216 14.45 5.82 3.81
C VAL A 216 15.68 5.04 3.39
N SER A 217 15.66 3.71 3.53
CA SER A 217 16.69 2.80 3.08
C SER A 217 16.52 2.55 1.60
N PRO A 218 17.27 3.23 0.74
CA PRO A 218 17.15 2.99 -0.68
C PRO A 218 17.60 1.55 -0.93
N SER A 219 16.80 0.82 -1.70
CA SER A 219 17.41 -0.21 -2.55
C SER A 219 18.56 0.48 -3.29
N ARG A 220 19.74 -0.16 -3.31
CA ARG A 220 20.96 0.37 -3.95
C ARG A 220 20.72 0.92 -5.37
N ASP A 221 19.64 0.50 -6.02
CA ASP A 221 19.26 0.86 -7.38
C ASP A 221 18.37 2.11 -7.50
N SER A 222 17.64 2.55 -6.46
CA SER A 222 16.64 3.64 -6.60
C SER A 222 17.19 5.05 -6.32
N LEU A 223 18.38 5.17 -5.71
CA LEU A 223 19.02 6.47 -5.50
C LEU A 223 19.65 7.05 -6.77
N SER A 224 20.02 6.22 -7.76
CA SER A 224 20.56 6.74 -9.03
C SER A 224 19.55 7.65 -9.73
N ASP A 225 18.26 7.33 -9.61
CA ASP A 225 17.19 7.98 -10.36
C ASP A 225 16.68 9.24 -9.64
N CYS A 226 16.78 9.31 -8.31
CA CYS A 226 16.48 10.54 -7.55
C CYS A 226 17.57 11.62 -7.69
N LEU A 227 18.74 11.25 -8.21
CA LEU A 227 19.88 12.15 -8.40
C LEU A 227 19.98 12.68 -9.84
N THR A 228 19.18 12.18 -10.80
CA THR A 228 19.04 12.74 -12.15
C THR A 228 18.04 13.88 -12.21
#